data_AF-A0A318LG66-F1
#
_entry.id   AF-A0A318LG66-F1
#
_cell.length_a   1.000
_cell.length_b   1.000
_cell.length_c   1.000
_cell.angle_alpha   90.00
_cell.angle_beta   90.00
_cell.angle_gamma   90.00
#
_symmetry.space_group_name_H-M   'P 1'
#
loop_
_entity.id
_entity.type
_entity.pdbx_description
1 polymer ?
#
loop_
_entity_poly.entity_id
_entity_poly.type
_entity_poly.pdbx_seq_one_letter_code
_entity_poly.pdbx_strand_id
1 'polypeptide(L)'
;MEQTAAQARERFAQVGSVTGRAESADGSIRVEVAPGGLLTDVRITHAALRAGTDAVAQQIVDLANRATRRAGDRMYRALSPVLGPGSDRQLASLGYEPLPDDEDEPRYPGAAR
;
A
#
# COMPACT_ATOMS: atom_id res chain seq x y z
N MET A 1 -2.72 -4.42 28.26
CA MET A 1 -1.63 -3.69 27.58
C MET A 1 -0.60 -4.67 27.01
N GLU A 2 0.05 -5.49 27.82
CA GLU A 2 1.12 -6.40 27.35
C GLU A 2 0.65 -7.50 26.37
N GLN A 3 -0.50 -8.11 26.63
CA GLN A 3 -1.10 -9.11 25.72
C GLN A 3 -1.50 -8.52 24.35
N THR A 4 -2.05 -7.31 24.33
CA THR A 4 -2.43 -6.62 23.09
C THR A 4 -1.20 -6.30 22.23
N ALA A 5 -0.10 -5.87 22.86
CA ALA A 5 1.16 -5.62 22.17
C ALA A 5 1.79 -6.90 21.62
N ALA A 6 1.71 -8.02 22.34
CA ALA A 6 2.19 -9.32 21.86
C ALA A 6 1.38 -9.82 20.66
N GLN A 7 0.04 -9.75 20.73
CA GLN A 7 -0.82 -10.14 19.60
C GLN A 7 -0.61 -9.26 18.36
N ALA A 8 -0.43 -7.95 18.55
CA ALA A 8 -0.10 -7.05 17.44
C ALA A 8 1.23 -7.43 16.78
N ARG A 9 2.29 -7.70 17.57
CA ARG A 9 3.60 -8.13 17.05
C ARG A 9 3.52 -9.43 16.28
N GLU A 10 2.79 -10.42 16.78
CA GLU A 10 2.62 -11.70 16.10
C GLU A 10 1.86 -11.54 14.77
N ARG A 11 0.81 -10.71 14.75
CA ARG A 11 0.10 -10.35 13.52
C ARG A 11 1.02 -9.63 12.53
N PHE A 12 1.81 -8.66 12.97
CA PHE A 12 2.80 -7.99 12.09
C PHE A 12 3.83 -8.97 11.54
N ALA A 13 4.31 -9.92 12.34
CA ALA A 13 5.24 -10.95 11.88
C ALA A 13 4.61 -11.88 10.83
N GLN A 14 3.30 -12.19 10.95
CA GLN A 14 2.57 -13.01 9.98
C GLN A 14 2.24 -12.27 8.68
N VAL A 15 1.91 -10.98 8.75
CA VAL A 15 1.59 -10.16 7.57
C VAL A 15 2.87 -9.75 6.79
N GLY A 16 4.04 -9.80 7.44
CA GLY A 16 5.30 -9.35 6.84
C GLY A 16 5.34 -7.82 6.70
N SER A 17 6.18 -7.31 5.79
CA SER A 17 6.22 -5.87 5.52
C SER A 17 4.89 -5.42 4.90
N VAL A 18 4.10 -4.64 5.64
CA VAL A 18 2.89 -4.00 5.10
C VAL A 18 3.34 -2.93 4.12
N THR A 19 3.32 -3.23 2.82
CA THR A 19 3.59 -2.24 1.77
C THR A 19 2.36 -2.06 0.92
N GLY A 20 2.22 -0.88 0.33
CA GLY A 20 1.27 -0.61 -0.74
C GLY A 20 2.00 -0.50 -2.06
N ARG A 21 1.34 -0.91 -3.13
CA ARG A 21 1.91 -0.92 -4.47
C ARG A 21 0.92 -0.41 -5.51
N ALA A 22 1.42 0.32 -6.48
CA ALA A 22 0.67 0.73 -7.65
C ALA A 22 1.53 0.65 -8.91
N GLU A 23 0.86 0.43 -10.04
CA GLU A 23 1.50 0.27 -11.35
C GLU A 23 0.75 1.09 -12.41
N SER A 24 1.47 1.62 -13.39
CA SER A 24 0.85 2.24 -14.57
C SER A 24 0.14 1.18 -15.40
N ALA A 25 -0.86 1.57 -16.18
CA ALA A 25 -1.68 0.62 -16.95
C ALA A 25 -0.85 -0.22 -17.95
N ASP A 26 0.24 0.35 -18.47
CA ASP A 26 1.17 -0.30 -19.38
C ASP A 26 2.33 -1.05 -18.67
N GLY A 27 2.34 -1.06 -17.33
CA GLY A 27 3.39 -1.69 -16.52
C GLY A 27 4.76 -1.00 -16.59
N SER A 28 4.84 0.18 -17.21
CA SER A 28 6.11 0.86 -17.46
C SER A 28 6.67 1.58 -16.22
N ILE A 29 5.82 1.92 -15.24
CA ILE A 29 6.17 2.52 -13.96
C ILE A 29 5.47 1.76 -12.83
N ARG A 30 6.23 1.48 -11.76
CA ARG A 30 5.73 0.83 -10.55
C ARG A 30 6.31 1.49 -9.32
N VAL A 31 5.46 1.69 -8.33
CA VAL A 31 5.81 2.35 -7.06
C VAL A 31 5.39 1.47 -5.90
N GLU A 32 6.29 1.33 -4.91
CA GLU A 32 6.01 0.70 -3.63
C GLU A 32 6.29 1.68 -2.48
N VAL A 33 5.42 1.66 -1.48
CA VAL A 33 5.51 2.51 -0.30
C VAL A 33 5.23 1.71 0.97
N ALA A 34 5.81 2.15 2.08
CA ALA A 34 5.35 1.76 3.41
C ALA A 34 4.10 2.57 3.82
N PRO A 35 3.37 2.16 4.88
CA PRO A 35 2.22 2.90 5.38
C PRO A 35 2.64 4.30 5.82
N GLY A 36 1.79 5.30 5.58
CA GLY A 36 2.14 6.71 5.77
C GLY A 36 2.90 7.33 4.59
N GLY A 37 3.12 6.59 3.50
CA GLY A 37 3.59 7.12 2.22
C GLY A 37 5.11 7.22 2.07
N LEU A 38 5.88 6.58 2.94
CA LEU A 38 7.32 6.47 2.77
C LEU A 38 7.62 5.63 1.52
N LEU A 39 8.23 6.25 0.52
CA LEU A 39 8.63 5.60 -0.73
C LEU A 39 9.74 4.57 -0.49
N THR A 40 9.53 3.31 -0.88
CA THR A 40 10.48 2.21 -0.64
C THR A 40 11.06 1.60 -1.91
N ASP A 41 10.32 1.60 -3.02
CA ASP A 41 10.83 1.18 -4.34
C ASP A 41 10.17 1.98 -5.46
N VAL A 42 10.92 2.25 -6.51
CA VAL A 42 10.41 2.80 -7.78
C VAL A 42 11.09 2.09 -8.92
N ARG A 43 10.30 1.50 -9.82
CA ARG A 43 10.79 0.91 -11.07
C ARG A 43 10.25 1.68 -12.25
N ILE A 44 11.17 2.07 -13.13
CA ILE A 44 10.87 2.79 -14.36
C ILE A 44 11.53 2.02 -15.51
N THR A 45 10.75 1.70 -16.52
CA THR A 45 11.27 1.07 -17.74
C THR A 45 11.65 2.12 -18.79
N HIS A 46 12.42 1.71 -19.81
CA HIS A 46 12.73 2.60 -20.94
C HIS A 46 11.48 3.07 -21.70
N ALA A 47 10.38 2.31 -21.67
CA ALA A 47 9.13 2.70 -22.33
C ALA A 47 8.51 3.95 -21.69
N ALA A 48 8.53 4.05 -20.37
CA ALA A 48 8.00 5.20 -19.62
C ALA A 48 8.70 6.52 -20.03
N LEU A 49 10.01 6.48 -20.26
CA LEU A 49 10.81 7.65 -20.63
C LEU A 49 10.41 8.26 -21.99
N ARG A 50 9.75 7.50 -22.86
CA ARG A 50 9.25 8.01 -24.15
C ARG A 50 8.13 9.04 -24.00
N ALA A 51 7.44 9.05 -22.86
CA ALA A 51 6.40 10.03 -22.56
C ALA A 51 6.95 11.41 -22.13
N GLY A 52 8.26 11.51 -21.85
CA GLY A 52 8.90 12.72 -21.34
C GLY A 52 8.95 12.78 -19.81
N THR A 53 9.90 13.56 -19.27
CA THR A 53 10.21 13.61 -17.84
C THR A 53 9.05 14.09 -16.98
N ASP A 54 8.32 15.12 -17.44
CA ASP A 54 7.21 15.70 -16.67
C ASP A 54 6.04 14.71 -16.53
N ALA A 55 5.73 14.00 -17.61
CA ALA A 55 4.71 12.96 -17.60
C ALA A 55 5.09 11.78 -16.69
N VAL A 56 6.37 11.42 -16.63
CA VAL A 56 6.87 10.39 -15.71
C VAL A 56 6.77 10.85 -14.25
N ALA A 57 7.18 12.10 -13.96
CA ALA A 57 7.10 12.65 -12.62
C ALA A 57 5.65 12.67 -12.11
N GLN A 58 4.70 13.14 -12.93
CA GLN A 58 3.29 13.15 -12.59
C GLN A 58 2.75 11.74 -12.30
N GLN A 59 3.09 10.76 -13.16
CA GLN A 59 2.67 9.38 -12.97
C GLN A 59 3.23 8.78 -11.67
N ILE A 60 4.48 9.06 -11.31
CA ILE A 60 5.08 8.57 -10.06
C ILE A 60 4.32 9.13 -8.85
N VAL A 61 3.97 10.41 -8.85
CA VAL A 61 3.19 11.02 -7.77
C VAL A 61 1.81 10.38 -7.65
N ASP A 62 1.11 10.20 -8.77
CA ASP A 62 -0.21 9.57 -8.79
C ASP A 62 -0.15 8.10 -8.32
N LEU A 63 0.90 7.38 -8.71
CA LEU A 63 1.16 6.01 -8.27
C LEU A 63 1.51 5.94 -6.78
N ALA A 64 2.34 6.86 -6.27
CA ALA A 64 2.68 6.93 -4.85
C ALA A 64 1.45 7.19 -3.99
N ASN A 65 0.54 8.08 -4.42
CA ASN A 65 -0.72 8.33 -3.74
C ASN A 65 -1.62 7.09 -3.71
N ARG A 66 -1.74 6.38 -4.85
CA ARG A 66 -2.49 5.11 -4.93
C ARG A 66 -1.88 4.03 -4.05
N ALA A 67 -0.56 3.88 -4.10
CA ALA A 67 0.17 2.93 -3.28
C ALA A 67 -0.01 3.24 -1.78
N THR A 68 0.01 4.52 -1.39
CA THR A 68 -0.19 4.94 0.01
C THR A 68 -1.56 4.56 0.53
N ARG A 69 -2.61 4.80 -0.24
CA ARG A 69 -3.97 4.37 0.11
C ARG A 69 -4.07 2.86 0.31
N ARG A 70 -3.46 2.08 -0.59
CA ARG A 70 -3.42 0.61 -0.48
C ARG A 70 -2.60 0.13 0.72
N ALA A 71 -1.50 0.81 1.05
CA ALA A 71 -0.74 0.51 2.27
C ALA A 71 -1.59 0.76 3.52
N GLY A 72 -2.33 1.86 3.53
CA GLY A 72 -3.26 2.23 4.61
C GLY A 72 -4.39 1.23 4.79
N ASP A 73 -5.04 0.80 3.71
CA ASP A 73 -6.07 -0.24 3.75
C ASP A 73 -5.53 -1.57 4.31
N ARG A 74 -4.38 -2.04 3.82
CA ARG A 74 -3.74 -3.26 4.35
C ARG A 74 -3.41 -3.13 5.83
N MET A 75 -2.94 -1.97 6.26
CA MET A 75 -2.65 -1.68 7.67
C MET A 75 -3.92 -1.67 8.52
N TYR A 76 -4.99 -1.05 8.01
CA TYR A 76 -6.31 -1.05 8.64
C TYR A 76 -6.82 -2.49 8.84
N ARG A 77 -6.82 -3.30 7.77
CA ARG A 77 -7.28 -4.69 7.79
C ARG A 77 -6.43 -5.58 8.72
N ALA A 78 -5.13 -5.29 8.87
CA ALA A 78 -4.25 -6.01 9.79
C ALA A 78 -4.50 -5.65 11.27
N LEU A 79 -4.80 -4.38 11.57
CA LEU A 79 -4.93 -3.89 12.95
C LEU A 79 -6.35 -3.94 13.52
N SER A 80 -7.37 -3.72 12.69
CA SER A 80 -8.78 -3.68 13.12
C SER A 80 -9.19 -4.90 13.98
N PRO A 81 -8.82 -6.16 13.60
CA PRO A 81 -9.18 -7.33 14.42
C PRO A 81 -8.51 -7.38 15.80
N VAL A 82 -7.38 -6.70 16.00
CA VAL A 82 -6.58 -6.75 17.25
C VAL A 82 -7.03 -5.65 18.23
N LEU A 83 -7.43 -4.50 17.71
CA LEU A 83 -7.84 -3.36 18.52
C LEU A 83 -9.30 -3.49 19.03
N GLY A 84 -10.09 -4.35 18.40
CA GLY A 84 -11.46 -4.65 18.83
C GLY A 84 -12.49 -3.61 18.37
N PRO A 85 -13.75 -3.76 18.80
CA PRO A 85 -14.86 -2.92 18.33
C PRO A 85 -14.62 -1.43 18.61
N GLY A 86 -14.81 -0.58 17.60
CA GLY A 86 -14.65 0.88 17.73
C GLY A 86 -13.24 1.41 17.45
N SER A 87 -12.31 0.55 17.00
CA SER A 87 -10.96 0.94 16.58
C SER A 87 -10.93 1.85 15.35
N ASP A 88 -12.04 1.92 14.59
CA ASP A 88 -12.09 2.58 13.29
C ASP A 88 -11.73 4.06 13.39
N ARG A 89 -12.24 4.77 14.42
CA ARG A 89 -11.86 6.17 14.67
C ARG A 89 -10.39 6.35 15.00
N GLN A 90 -9.80 5.39 15.72
CA GLN A 90 -8.39 5.42 16.07
C GLN A 90 -7.52 5.18 14.83
N LEU A 91 -7.86 4.19 14.01
CA LEU A 91 -7.14 3.91 12.76
C LEU A 91 -7.28 5.05 11.75
N ALA A 92 -8.47 5.62 11.59
CA ALA A 92 -8.70 6.79 10.75
C ALA A 92 -7.87 8.00 11.20
N SER A 93 -7.72 8.21 12.52
CA SER A 93 -6.86 9.30 13.05
C SER A 93 -5.37 9.13 12.70
N LEU A 94 -4.94 7.91 12.37
CA LEU A 94 -3.60 7.59 11.90
C LEU A 94 -3.49 7.62 10.36
N GLY A 95 -4.58 7.94 9.66
CA GLY A 95 -4.65 7.93 8.20
C GLY A 95 -4.83 6.54 7.58
N TYR A 96 -5.22 5.54 8.37
CA TYR A 96 -5.53 4.19 7.88
C TYR A 96 -7.03 4.05 7.71
N GLU A 97 -7.48 4.10 6.47
CA GLU A 97 -8.87 3.92 6.08
C GLU A 97 -8.98 2.73 5.13
N PRO A 98 -10.05 1.92 5.26
CA PRO A 98 -10.30 0.84 4.31
C PRO A 98 -10.67 1.43 2.95
N LEU A 99 -10.11 0.86 1.89
CA LEU A 99 -10.55 1.18 0.54
C LEU A 99 -11.85 0.42 0.24
N PRO A 100 -12.75 0.99 -0.60
CA PRO A 100 -13.89 0.26 -1.11
C PRO A 100 -13.41 -0.98 -1.87
N ASP A 101 -14.09 -2.12 -1.69
CA ASP A 101 -13.65 -3.43 -2.19
C ASP A 101 -13.48 -3.51 -3.73
N ASP A 102 -14.01 -2.53 -4.48
CA ASP A 102 -13.88 -2.45 -5.94
C ASP A 102 -12.56 -1.81 -6.42
N GLU A 103 -11.74 -1.24 -5.51
CA GLU A 103 -10.42 -0.66 -5.82
C GLU A 103 -9.24 -1.64 -5.66
N ASP A 104 -9.52 -2.88 -5.23
CA ASP A 104 -8.54 -3.97 -5.23
C ASP A 104 -8.18 -4.35 -6.67
N GLU A 105 -7.12 -3.69 -7.16
CA GLU A 105 -6.51 -3.79 -8.49
C GLU A 105 -6.31 -5.25 -8.96
N PRO A 106 -6.33 -5.52 -10.29
CA PRO A 106 -6.42 -6.87 -10.85
C PRO A 106 -5.37 -7.83 -10.30
N ARG A 107 -5.79 -9.07 -10.04
CA ARG A 107 -4.90 -10.20 -9.74
C ARG A 107 -3.94 -10.41 -10.93
N TYR A 108 -2.77 -9.78 -10.88
CA TYR A 108 -1.71 -10.03 -11.86
C TYR A 108 -1.26 -11.49 -11.79
N PRO A 109 -1.38 -12.28 -12.88
CA PRO A 109 -0.80 -13.61 -12.94
C PRO A 109 0.69 -13.48 -13.22
N GLY A 110 1.53 -13.47 -12.18
CA GLY A 110 2.97 -13.27 -12.38
C GLY A 110 3.92 -13.65 -11.25
N ALA A 111 3.43 -14.20 -10.13
CA ALA A 111 4.28 -14.77 -9.07
C ALA A 111 4.23 -16.29 -9.13
N ALA A 112 4.68 -16.85 -10.24
CA ALA A 112 5.08 -18.25 -10.33
C ALA A 112 6.30 -18.30 -11.26
N ARG A 113 7.49 -18.25 -10.66
CA ARG A 113 8.71 -18.93 -11.09
C ARG A 113 9.73 -18.87 -9.97
#